data_AF-A0A7K1RNT4-F1
#
_entry.id   AF-A0A7K1RNT4-F1
#
_cell.length_a   1.000
_cell.length_b   1.000
_cell.length_c   1.000
_cell.angle_alpha   90.00
_cell.angle_beta   90.00
_cell.angle_gamma   90.00
#
_symmetry.space_group_name_H-M   'P 1'
#
loop_
_entity.id
_entity.type
_entity.pdbx_description
1 polymer ?
#
loop_
_entity_poly.entity_id
_entity_poly.type
_entity_poly.pdbx_seq_one_letter_code
_entity_poly.pdbx_strand_id
1 'polypeptide(L)'
;MREEGRTPLPIVPPPLPEERLSSWLERVADVYLVSLDELQAHVGWARPALELEREPALSDVECIAAATSSSVERLFAMTFYGLPSRYRNLLRWKAGEICPACSQGMQRPPRLKAWSFAFSFWCERHRQPLFSRDTRGVSALGDYWAARRGGAILNRWGMGKGAAEMPVESVLSLLLSPIRKASPAAPWELARLSLPQQHELSLQSKRFRRPALTIVVPEFAVAVPIYDQQLPLDIAQLSSAPFAERYALAIGVARLLNDPADMIARIEKAADEHCRKKIKLDCSTVGRLTIGPGKNRPGLSKNWKVKFFDPHRW
;
A
#
# COMPACT_ATOMS: atom_id res chain seq x y z
N MET A 1 23.55 0.33 40.74
CA MET A 1 24.80 0.53 39.97
C MET A 1 24.46 1.42 38.79
N ARG A 2 25.06 2.61 38.71
CA ARG A 2 24.91 3.54 37.58
C ARG A 2 25.94 3.09 36.55
N GLU A 3 25.52 2.51 35.42
CA GLU A 3 26.43 2.30 34.30
C GLU A 3 26.83 3.68 33.75
N GLU A 4 28.14 3.89 33.67
CA GLU A 4 28.78 5.03 33.01
C GLU A 4 28.25 5.15 31.58
N GLY A 5 27.93 6.39 31.18
CA GLY A 5 27.40 6.68 29.85
C GLY A 5 28.34 6.10 28.79
N ARG A 6 27.86 5.07 28.08
CA ARG A 6 28.61 4.42 27.00
C ARG A 6 29.03 5.50 26.00
N THR A 7 30.33 5.53 25.69
CA THR A 7 30.95 6.52 24.83
C THR A 7 30.19 6.59 23.49
N PRO A 8 29.92 7.79 22.94
CA PRO A 8 29.27 7.91 21.64
C PRO A 8 30.01 7.13 20.55
N LEU A 9 29.24 6.58 19.61
CA LEU A 9 29.73 5.90 18.43
C LEU A 9 30.59 6.87 17.61
N PRO A 10 31.86 6.52 17.28
CA PRO A 10 32.76 7.43 16.58
C PRO A 10 32.28 7.92 15.21
N ILE A 11 31.53 7.10 14.48
CA ILE A 11 31.08 7.37 13.11
C ILE A 11 29.61 6.95 13.01
N VAL A 12 28.75 7.94 12.79
CA VAL A 12 27.31 7.73 12.61
C VAL A 12 26.91 8.39 11.29
N PRO A 13 26.49 7.63 10.26
CA PRO A 13 26.03 8.23 9.02
C PRO A 13 24.75 9.03 9.28
N PRO A 14 24.56 10.19 8.62
CA PRO A 14 23.34 10.96 8.80
C PRO A 14 22.11 10.18 8.30
N PRO A 15 20.96 10.30 9.00
CA PRO A 15 19.68 9.81 8.47
C PRO A 15 19.36 10.45 7.12
N LEU A 16 18.77 9.67 6.21
CA LEU A 16 18.19 10.21 4.99
C LEU A 16 16.83 10.87 5.28
N PRO A 17 16.37 11.81 4.43
CA PRO A 17 15.02 12.35 4.54
C PRO A 17 13.97 11.23 4.51
N GLU A 18 13.05 11.27 5.48
CA GLU A 18 11.99 10.27 5.66
C GLU A 18 12.48 8.83 5.91
N GLU A 19 13.75 8.62 6.28
CA GLU A 19 14.25 7.29 6.62
C GLU A 19 13.61 6.75 7.90
N ARG A 20 13.34 5.45 7.93
CA ARG A 20 12.83 4.76 9.11
C ARG A 20 13.95 4.50 10.12
N LEU A 21 13.61 4.47 11.41
CA LEU A 21 14.57 4.23 12.49
C LEU A 21 15.37 2.93 12.28
N SER A 22 14.71 1.81 12.00
CA SER A 22 15.37 0.51 11.78
C SER A 22 16.30 0.53 10.58
N SER A 23 15.90 1.14 9.46
CA SER A 23 16.74 1.28 8.26
C SER A 23 18.01 2.07 8.54
N TRP A 24 17.88 3.17 9.30
CA TRP A 24 19.03 3.98 9.66
C TRP A 24 19.96 3.24 10.63
N LEU A 25 19.42 2.57 11.65
CA LEU A 25 20.21 1.76 12.58
C LEU A 25 20.92 0.59 11.89
N GLU A 26 20.29 -0.05 10.89
CA GLU A 26 20.95 -1.06 10.05
C GLU A 26 22.16 -0.47 9.31
N ARG A 27 22.07 0.76 8.81
CA ARG A 27 23.19 1.46 8.17
C ARG A 27 24.26 1.91 9.15
N VAL A 28 23.90 2.25 10.38
CA VAL A 28 24.88 2.48 11.45
C VAL A 28 25.63 1.18 11.73
N ALA A 29 24.93 0.05 11.84
CA ALA A 29 25.55 -1.26 12.05
C ALA A 29 26.50 -1.65 10.90
N ASP A 30 26.13 -1.36 9.65
CA ASP A 30 26.97 -1.58 8.47
C ASP A 30 28.33 -0.84 8.55
N VAL A 31 28.38 0.38 9.10
CA VAL A 31 29.64 1.12 9.27
C VAL A 31 30.63 0.39 10.18
N TYR A 32 30.11 -0.36 11.15
CA TYR A 32 30.90 -1.14 12.10
C TYR A 32 31.04 -2.62 11.71
N LEU A 33 30.50 -3.03 10.57
CA LEU A 33 30.50 -4.42 10.10
C LEU A 33 29.86 -5.42 11.09
N VAL A 34 28.85 -4.95 11.84
CA VAL A 34 28.09 -5.77 12.80
C VAL A 34 26.64 -5.92 12.36
N SER A 35 25.95 -6.90 12.94
CA SER A 35 24.50 -7.04 12.86
C SER A 35 23.79 -5.95 13.67
N LEU A 36 22.51 -5.74 13.37
CA LEU A 36 21.68 -4.82 14.15
C LEU A 36 21.55 -5.27 15.61
N ASP A 37 21.49 -6.59 15.85
CA ASP A 37 21.37 -7.15 17.20
C ASP A 37 22.65 -6.96 18.02
N GLU A 38 23.82 -7.07 17.38
CA GLU A 38 25.11 -6.75 18.02
C GLU A 38 25.23 -5.25 18.33
N LEU A 39 24.83 -4.37 17.42
CA LEU A 39 24.76 -2.93 17.67
C LEU A 39 23.80 -2.63 18.83
N GLN A 40 22.64 -3.28 18.84
CA GLN A 40 21.64 -3.16 19.90
C GLN A 40 22.22 -3.54 21.26
N ALA A 41 22.88 -4.70 21.36
CA ALA A 41 23.52 -5.15 22.59
C ALA A 41 24.63 -4.19 23.06
N HIS A 42 25.42 -3.68 22.11
CA HIS A 42 26.50 -2.74 22.38
C HIS A 42 25.99 -1.38 22.88
N VAL A 43 24.95 -0.83 22.28
CA VAL A 43 24.37 0.47 22.70
C VAL A 43 23.48 0.31 23.93
N GLY A 44 22.82 -0.84 24.09
CA GLY A 44 22.06 -1.19 25.29
C GLY A 44 20.58 -0.82 25.27
N TRP A 45 19.97 -0.62 24.09
CA TRP A 45 18.51 -0.49 24.02
C TRP A 45 17.85 -1.89 24.01
N ALA A 46 16.67 -2.02 24.59
CA ALA A 46 16.06 -3.31 24.88
C ALA A 46 15.20 -3.86 23.74
N ARG A 47 14.36 -3.03 23.12
CA ARG A 47 13.39 -3.46 22.12
C ARG A 47 13.99 -3.56 20.71
N PRO A 48 13.58 -4.54 19.88
CA PRO A 48 13.96 -4.56 18.48
C PRO A 48 13.61 -3.23 17.78
N ALA A 49 14.48 -2.77 16.88
CA ALA A 49 14.30 -1.48 16.21
C ALA A 49 12.94 -1.35 15.49
N LEU A 50 12.43 -2.45 14.93
CA LEU A 50 11.12 -2.46 14.26
C LEU A 50 9.96 -2.24 15.25
N GLU A 51 10.08 -2.70 16.49
CA GLU A 51 9.07 -2.47 17.53
C GLU A 51 9.12 -1.01 18.00
N LEU A 52 10.31 -0.44 18.13
CA LEU A 52 10.50 0.99 18.45
C LEU A 52 9.87 1.93 17.42
N GLU A 53 9.81 1.53 16.15
CA GLU A 53 9.12 2.31 15.13
C GLU A 53 7.61 2.38 15.33
N ARG A 54 7.01 1.32 15.91
CA ARG A 54 5.58 1.21 16.15
C ARG A 54 5.20 1.90 17.46
N GLU A 55 5.95 1.59 18.51
CA GLU A 55 5.71 1.99 19.89
C GLU A 55 7.06 2.34 20.54
N PRO A 56 7.60 3.54 20.27
CA PRO A 56 8.88 3.99 20.82
C PRO A 56 8.82 4.05 22.35
N ALA A 57 9.80 3.43 23.00
CA ALA A 57 10.04 3.59 24.43
C ALA A 57 11.06 4.71 24.63
N LEU A 58 10.73 5.71 25.45
CA LEU A 58 11.59 6.88 25.66
C LEU A 58 13.00 6.48 26.11
N SER A 59 13.11 5.53 27.04
CA SER A 59 14.40 5.03 27.52
C SER A 59 15.28 4.43 26.41
N ASP A 60 14.70 3.63 25.53
CA ASP A 60 15.43 3.03 24.41
C ASP A 60 15.87 4.11 23.40
N VAL A 61 15.00 5.09 23.16
CA VAL A 61 15.30 6.22 22.27
C VAL A 61 16.40 7.11 22.86
N GLU A 62 16.41 7.34 24.18
CA GLU A 62 17.47 8.07 24.89
C GLU A 62 18.81 7.35 24.82
N CYS A 63 18.83 6.02 24.98
CA CYS A 63 20.04 5.21 24.79
C CYS A 63 20.60 5.37 23.37
N ILE A 64 19.74 5.27 22.35
CA ILE A 64 20.13 5.46 20.95
C ILE A 64 20.62 6.89 20.72
N ALA A 65 19.92 7.90 21.26
CA ALA A 65 20.28 9.31 21.11
C ALA A 65 21.68 9.61 21.67
N ALA A 66 21.96 9.13 22.88
CA ALA A 66 23.27 9.29 23.53
C ALA A 66 24.39 8.62 22.71
N ALA A 67 24.18 7.38 22.30
CA ALA A 67 25.19 6.63 21.54
C ALA A 67 25.42 7.20 20.13
N THR A 68 24.39 7.78 19.51
CA THR A 68 24.49 8.28 18.13
C THR A 68 24.72 9.78 18.04
N SER A 69 24.86 10.48 19.18
CA SER A 69 24.90 11.95 19.24
C SER A 69 23.74 12.61 18.47
N SER A 70 22.57 11.97 18.49
CA SER A 70 21.34 12.46 17.85
C SER A 70 20.37 12.99 18.89
N SER A 71 19.42 13.83 18.47
CA SER A 71 18.36 14.29 19.37
C SER A 71 17.23 13.26 19.45
N VAL A 72 16.59 13.17 20.62
CA VAL A 72 15.42 12.32 20.85
C VAL A 72 14.31 12.66 19.86
N GLU A 73 14.07 13.96 19.61
CA GLU A 73 13.05 14.45 18.67
C GLU A 73 13.30 13.95 17.25
N ARG A 74 14.57 13.95 16.81
CA ARG A 74 14.94 13.43 15.49
C ARG A 74 14.65 11.93 15.39
N LEU A 75 14.98 11.15 16.42
CA LEU A 75 14.70 9.72 16.44
C LEU A 75 13.19 9.43 16.45
N PHE A 76 12.41 10.17 17.24
CA PHE A 76 10.95 10.07 17.21
C PHE A 76 10.37 10.40 15.83
N ALA A 77 10.91 11.39 15.12
CA ALA A 77 10.49 11.74 13.76
C ALA A 77 10.71 10.60 12.74
N MET A 78 11.65 9.68 13.02
CA MET A 78 11.93 8.50 12.20
C MET A 78 10.99 7.31 12.50
N THR A 79 10.13 7.43 13.51
CA THR A 79 9.11 6.43 13.87
C THR A 79 7.73 6.77 13.28
N PHE A 80 6.73 5.92 13.53
CA PHE A 80 5.35 6.14 13.13
C PHE A 80 4.44 6.58 14.31
N TYR A 81 5.00 6.85 15.49
CA TYR A 81 4.24 7.13 16.72
C TYR A 81 3.23 8.28 16.57
N GLY A 82 3.62 9.37 15.92
CA GLY A 82 2.76 10.55 15.71
C GLY A 82 1.71 10.39 14.60
N LEU A 83 1.60 9.24 13.96
CA LEU A 83 0.66 9.04 12.85
C LEU A 83 -0.70 8.49 13.34
N PRO A 84 -1.81 8.87 12.66
CA PRO A 84 -3.14 8.36 12.98
C PRO A 84 -3.21 6.84 13.02
N SER A 85 -4.02 6.27 13.92
CA SER A 85 -4.20 4.82 14.06
C SER A 85 -4.59 4.15 12.74
N ARG A 86 -5.49 4.77 11.98
CA ARG A 86 -5.89 4.30 10.64
C ARG A 86 -4.70 4.19 9.69
N TYR A 87 -3.83 5.21 9.64
CA TYR A 87 -2.63 5.17 8.81
C TYR A 87 -1.69 4.04 9.26
N ARG A 88 -1.49 3.89 10.57
CA ARG A 88 -0.64 2.85 11.16
C ARG A 88 -1.14 1.43 10.82
N ASN A 89 -2.46 1.20 10.77
CA ASN A 89 -3.04 -0.09 10.37
C ASN A 89 -2.79 -0.42 8.88
N LEU A 90 -2.56 0.61 8.06
CA LEU A 90 -2.22 0.48 6.64
C LEU A 90 -0.72 0.41 6.40
N LEU A 91 0.11 0.33 7.45
CA LEU A 91 1.55 0.14 7.30
C LEU A 91 1.91 -1.31 7.07
N ARG A 92 2.86 -1.51 6.16
CA ARG A 92 3.56 -2.76 5.90
C ARG A 92 4.91 -2.70 6.60
N TRP A 93 4.92 -3.12 7.86
CA TRP A 93 6.11 -3.05 8.73
C TRP A 93 7.34 -3.74 8.13
N LYS A 94 7.12 -4.89 7.48
CA LYS A 94 8.14 -5.69 6.80
C LYS A 94 8.22 -5.42 5.29
N ALA A 95 7.66 -4.29 4.82
CA ALA A 95 7.79 -3.87 3.42
C ALA A 95 9.25 -3.87 2.98
N GLY A 96 9.49 -4.51 1.85
CA GLY A 96 10.79 -4.59 1.17
C GLY A 96 10.77 -3.82 -0.15
N GLU A 97 9.75 -2.99 -0.38
CA GLU A 97 9.67 -2.12 -1.53
C GLU A 97 10.81 -1.09 -1.50
N ILE A 98 11.58 -1.04 -2.59
CA ILE A 98 12.75 -0.16 -2.72
C ILE A 98 12.67 0.64 -4.01
N CYS A 99 13.35 1.78 -4.03
CA CYS A 99 13.58 2.52 -5.26
C CYS A 99 15.00 2.25 -5.75
N PRO A 100 15.21 1.61 -6.93
CA PRO A 100 16.55 1.29 -7.42
C PRO A 100 17.50 2.48 -7.47
N ALA A 101 17.01 3.67 -7.87
CA ALA A 101 17.85 4.87 -7.88
C ALA A 101 18.17 5.41 -6.47
N CYS A 102 17.25 5.27 -5.49
CA CYS A 102 17.60 5.62 -4.10
C CYS A 102 18.62 4.65 -3.50
N SER A 103 18.63 3.40 -3.97
CA SER A 103 19.50 2.34 -3.45
C SER A 103 20.83 2.24 -4.19
N GLN A 104 21.02 3.03 -5.25
CA GLN A 104 22.21 2.97 -6.08
C GLN A 104 23.47 3.30 -5.25
N GLY A 105 24.45 2.39 -5.28
CA GLY A 105 25.71 2.55 -4.56
C GLY A 105 25.61 2.34 -3.03
N MET A 106 24.47 1.92 -2.51
CA MET A 106 24.30 1.63 -1.08
C MET A 106 24.47 0.13 -0.81
N GLN A 107 25.16 -0.21 0.27
CA GLN A 107 25.29 -1.60 0.74
C GLN A 107 23.92 -2.19 1.13
N ARG A 108 23.07 -1.39 1.76
CA ARG A 108 21.67 -1.71 2.03
C ARG A 108 20.74 -0.65 1.44
N PRO A 109 19.69 -1.06 0.69
CA PRO A 109 18.63 -0.16 0.26
C PRO A 109 17.98 0.56 1.45
N PRO A 110 17.86 1.90 1.42
CA PRO A 110 17.22 2.62 2.49
C PRO A 110 15.71 2.33 2.47
N ARG A 111 15.08 2.23 3.65
CA ARG A 111 13.64 2.11 3.78
C ARG A 111 13.05 3.41 4.28
N LEU A 112 12.27 4.05 3.44
CA LEU A 112 11.60 5.32 3.77
C LEU A 112 10.23 5.06 4.39
N LYS A 113 9.80 5.93 5.32
CA LYS A 113 8.50 5.86 5.99
C LYS A 113 7.34 5.84 5.01
N ALA A 114 7.43 6.66 3.95
CA ALA A 114 6.41 6.72 2.91
C ALA A 114 6.25 5.41 2.13
N TRP A 115 7.30 4.59 2.01
CA TRP A 115 7.25 3.31 1.28
C TRP A 115 6.65 2.19 2.13
N SER A 116 6.60 2.36 3.45
CA SER A 116 5.88 1.43 4.34
C SER A 116 4.37 1.50 4.19
N PHE A 117 3.82 2.55 3.57
CA PHE A 117 2.37 2.63 3.38
C PHE A 117 1.89 1.62 2.32
N ALA A 118 0.85 0.85 2.64
CA ALA A 118 0.35 -0.24 1.80
C ALA A 118 -0.10 0.20 0.40
N PHE A 119 -0.38 1.47 0.16
CA PHE A 119 -0.73 1.95 -1.18
C PHE A 119 0.31 2.94 -1.75
N SER A 120 1.55 2.81 -1.27
CA SER A 120 2.72 3.48 -1.84
C SER A 120 3.37 2.55 -2.85
N PHE A 121 3.29 2.94 -4.12
CA PHE A 121 3.86 2.16 -5.22
C PHE A 121 4.92 2.96 -5.99
N TRP A 122 5.23 4.20 -5.57
CA TRP A 122 6.17 5.09 -6.26
C TRP A 122 7.12 5.78 -5.30
N CYS A 123 8.32 6.02 -5.82
CA CYS A 123 9.26 6.91 -5.20
C CYS A 123 8.94 8.35 -5.63
N GLU A 124 8.54 9.21 -4.69
CA GLU A 124 8.27 10.63 -5.01
C GLU A 124 9.53 11.38 -5.46
N ARG A 125 10.71 11.01 -4.95
CA ARG A 125 12.00 11.63 -5.31
C ARG A 125 12.39 11.37 -6.76
N HIS A 126 12.29 10.12 -7.22
CA HIS A 126 12.74 9.69 -8.55
C HIS A 126 11.59 9.48 -9.55
N ARG A 127 10.35 9.65 -9.11
CA ARG A 127 9.12 9.49 -9.93
C ARG A 127 9.03 8.16 -10.67
N GLN A 128 9.58 7.10 -10.08
CA GLN A 128 9.58 5.75 -10.65
C GLN A 128 8.88 4.75 -9.71
N PRO A 129 8.37 3.64 -10.24
CA PRO A 129 7.76 2.59 -9.43
C PRO A 129 8.73 2.06 -8.37
N LEU A 130 8.19 1.73 -7.20
CA LEU A 130 8.93 0.96 -6.20
C LEU A 130 9.03 -0.49 -6.68
N PHE A 131 10.23 -1.04 -6.60
CA PHE A 131 10.50 -2.43 -6.87
C PHE A 131 10.08 -3.27 -5.67
N SER A 132 9.21 -4.27 -5.91
CA SER A 132 8.81 -5.30 -4.95
C SER A 132 9.38 -6.64 -5.39
N ARG A 133 9.71 -7.52 -4.44
CA ARG A 133 10.08 -8.91 -4.75
C ARG A 133 8.92 -9.71 -5.34
N ASP A 134 7.68 -9.30 -5.06
CA ASP A 134 6.47 -9.87 -5.64
C ASP A 134 5.77 -8.81 -6.48
N THR A 135 5.97 -8.87 -7.79
CA THR A 135 5.32 -8.03 -8.81
C THR A 135 4.46 -8.85 -9.77
N ARG A 136 4.14 -10.10 -9.41
CA ARG A 136 3.33 -10.99 -10.24
C ARG A 136 2.01 -10.32 -10.59
N GLY A 137 1.66 -10.33 -11.88
CA GLY A 137 0.42 -9.77 -12.39
C GLY A 137 0.37 -8.24 -12.50
N VAL A 138 1.30 -7.48 -11.90
CA VAL A 138 1.24 -6.02 -11.87
C VAL A 138 1.34 -5.41 -13.27
N SER A 139 2.13 -5.99 -14.16
CA SER A 139 2.25 -5.53 -15.55
C SER A 139 0.93 -5.59 -16.32
N ALA A 140 0.00 -6.48 -15.93
CA ALA A 140 -1.33 -6.54 -16.52
C ALA A 140 -2.27 -5.44 -15.99
N LEU A 141 -1.97 -4.83 -14.84
CA LEU A 141 -2.77 -3.76 -14.21
C LEU A 141 -2.47 -2.36 -14.78
N GLY A 142 -2.21 -2.24 -16.09
CA GLY A 142 -1.53 -1.11 -16.77
C GLY A 142 -2.06 0.33 -16.57
N ASP A 143 -3.09 0.57 -15.75
CA ASP A 143 -3.58 1.90 -15.39
C ASP A 143 -2.78 2.54 -14.24
N TYR A 144 -1.54 2.86 -14.56
CA TYR A 144 -0.60 3.53 -13.67
C TYR A 144 -1.18 4.80 -13.03
N TRP A 145 -1.89 5.62 -13.81
CA TRP A 145 -2.39 6.90 -13.34
C TRP A 145 -3.54 6.74 -12.33
N ALA A 146 -4.45 5.79 -12.56
CA ALA A 146 -5.49 5.48 -11.59
C ALA A 146 -4.89 4.90 -10.31
N ALA A 147 -3.93 3.98 -10.40
CA ALA A 147 -3.27 3.42 -9.24
C ALA A 147 -2.58 4.50 -8.38
N ARG A 148 -1.88 5.46 -9.03
CA ARG A 148 -1.26 6.61 -8.34
C ARG A 148 -2.28 7.52 -7.66
N ARG A 149 -3.36 7.87 -8.36
CA ARG A 149 -4.44 8.68 -7.77
C ARG A 149 -5.10 7.97 -6.60
N GLY A 150 -5.37 6.67 -6.74
CA GLY A 150 -5.96 5.82 -5.71
C GLY A 150 -5.08 5.73 -4.47
N GLY A 151 -3.78 5.49 -4.65
CA GLY A 151 -2.81 5.50 -3.56
C GLY A 151 -2.77 6.83 -2.81
N ALA A 152 -2.84 7.96 -3.53
CA ALA A 152 -2.89 9.30 -2.93
C ALA A 152 -4.21 9.57 -2.19
N ILE A 153 -5.35 9.05 -2.68
CA ILE A 153 -6.65 9.11 -1.98
C ILE A 153 -6.58 8.30 -0.69
N LEU A 154 -6.06 7.06 -0.76
CA LEU A 154 -5.94 6.16 0.38
C LEU A 154 -4.95 6.68 1.43
N ASN A 155 -3.85 7.32 1.01
CA ASN A 155 -2.90 7.96 1.92
C ASN A 155 -3.59 9.09 2.71
N ARG A 156 -4.28 10.01 2.01
CA ARG A 156 -5.03 11.10 2.65
C ARG A 156 -6.07 10.56 3.63
N TRP A 157 -6.86 9.57 3.21
CA TRP A 157 -7.84 8.91 4.05
C TRP A 157 -7.22 8.25 5.28
N GLY A 158 -6.08 7.55 5.12
CA GLY A 158 -5.31 6.96 6.21
C GLY A 158 -4.81 8.01 7.21
N MET A 159 -4.34 9.15 6.70
CA MET A 159 -3.92 10.32 7.50
C MET A 159 -5.09 11.09 8.13
N GLY A 160 -6.34 10.64 7.97
CA GLY A 160 -7.54 11.33 8.47
C GLY A 160 -7.89 12.62 7.72
N LYS A 161 -7.20 12.91 6.60
CA LYS A 161 -7.46 14.10 5.77
C LYS A 161 -8.58 13.81 4.77
N GLY A 162 -9.57 14.70 4.70
CA GLY A 162 -10.67 14.60 3.71
C GLY A 162 -11.66 13.46 3.97
N ALA A 163 -11.73 12.92 5.19
CA ALA A 163 -12.63 11.82 5.54
C ALA A 163 -14.12 12.18 5.41
N ALA A 164 -14.47 13.46 5.53
CA ALA A 164 -15.85 13.95 5.32
C ALA A 164 -16.19 14.15 3.83
N GLU A 165 -15.20 14.31 2.96
CA GLU A 165 -15.40 14.65 1.54
C GLU A 165 -15.45 13.42 0.63
N MET A 166 -14.82 12.31 1.04
CA MET A 166 -14.73 11.10 0.23
C MET A 166 -15.08 9.84 1.04
N PRO A 167 -16.05 9.01 0.60
CA PRO A 167 -16.53 7.84 1.32
C PRO A 167 -15.61 6.63 1.08
N VAL A 168 -14.31 6.78 1.33
CA VAL A 168 -13.28 5.80 0.95
C VAL A 168 -13.52 4.44 1.60
N GLU A 169 -13.99 4.42 2.85
CA GLU A 169 -14.32 3.17 3.55
C GLU A 169 -15.45 2.42 2.86
N SER A 170 -16.54 3.10 2.49
CA SER A 170 -17.66 2.52 1.75
C SER A 170 -17.25 2.05 0.35
N VAL A 171 -16.37 2.80 -0.31
CA VAL A 171 -15.78 2.42 -1.60
C VAL A 171 -14.98 1.13 -1.47
N LEU A 172 -14.10 1.02 -0.47
CA LEU A 172 -13.32 -0.19 -0.23
C LEU A 172 -14.21 -1.38 0.12
N SER A 173 -15.20 -1.18 1.00
CA SER A 173 -16.19 -2.21 1.34
C SER A 173 -16.93 -2.70 0.10
N LEU A 174 -17.38 -1.79 -0.77
CA LEU A 174 -18.05 -2.14 -2.01
C LEU A 174 -17.12 -2.89 -2.97
N LEU A 175 -15.89 -2.44 -3.18
CA LEU A 175 -14.92 -3.12 -4.05
C LEU A 175 -14.59 -4.54 -3.57
N LEU A 176 -14.50 -4.72 -2.25
CA LEU A 176 -14.28 -6.03 -1.66
C LEU A 176 -15.56 -6.89 -1.71
N SER A 177 -16.75 -6.30 -1.61
CA SER A 177 -18.03 -7.02 -1.53
C SER A 177 -18.20 -8.04 -2.67
N PRO A 178 -18.68 -9.27 -2.37
CA PRO A 178 -18.92 -10.27 -3.39
C PRO A 178 -20.07 -9.83 -4.30
N ILE A 179 -19.91 -9.97 -5.61
CA ILE A 179 -20.97 -9.72 -6.60
C ILE A 179 -21.80 -10.97 -6.88
N ARG A 180 -21.25 -12.15 -6.61
CA ARG A 180 -21.88 -13.44 -6.87
C ARG A 180 -21.65 -14.38 -5.71
N LYS A 181 -22.53 -15.39 -5.59
CA LYS A 181 -22.31 -16.48 -4.64
C LYS A 181 -20.97 -17.14 -4.97
N ALA A 182 -20.19 -17.46 -3.93
CA ALA A 182 -18.93 -18.15 -4.11
C ALA A 182 -19.16 -19.44 -4.91
N SER A 183 -18.40 -19.59 -5.98
CA SER A 183 -18.58 -20.64 -6.99
C SER A 183 -17.23 -21.27 -7.34
N PRO A 184 -17.22 -22.52 -7.82
CA PRO A 184 -16.02 -23.11 -8.40
C PRO A 184 -15.45 -22.23 -9.51
N ALA A 185 -14.15 -22.39 -9.77
CA ALA A 185 -13.52 -21.76 -10.92
C ALA A 185 -14.10 -22.36 -12.20
N ALA A 186 -14.41 -21.51 -13.18
CA ALA A 186 -14.85 -21.95 -14.49
C ALA A 186 -13.67 -22.58 -15.26
N PRO A 187 -13.91 -23.47 -16.23
CA PRO A 187 -12.84 -24.15 -16.97
C PRO A 187 -11.83 -23.18 -17.60
N TRP A 188 -12.30 -22.06 -18.17
CA TRP A 188 -11.42 -21.04 -18.76
C TRP A 188 -10.60 -20.26 -17.72
N GLU A 189 -11.06 -20.19 -16.47
CA GLU A 189 -10.29 -19.57 -15.38
C GLU A 189 -9.13 -20.46 -14.94
N LEU A 190 -9.29 -21.78 -15.07
CA LEU A 190 -8.26 -22.79 -14.78
C LEU A 190 -7.31 -23.04 -15.96
N ALA A 191 -7.64 -22.55 -17.16
CA ALA A 191 -6.87 -22.83 -18.39
C ALA A 191 -5.39 -22.40 -18.34
N ARG A 192 -5.00 -21.57 -17.37
CA ARG A 192 -3.60 -21.15 -17.14
C ARG A 192 -2.78 -22.14 -16.32
N LEU A 193 -3.44 -23.06 -15.62
CA LEU A 193 -2.79 -24.11 -14.86
C LEU A 193 -2.37 -25.25 -15.79
N SER A 194 -1.37 -26.03 -15.36
CA SER A 194 -1.03 -27.28 -16.05
C SER A 194 -2.18 -28.30 -15.94
N LEU A 195 -2.30 -29.22 -16.91
CA LEU A 195 -3.37 -30.22 -16.94
C LEU A 195 -3.52 -31.02 -15.62
N PRO A 196 -2.42 -31.45 -14.95
CA PRO A 196 -2.53 -32.12 -13.65
C PRO A 196 -3.16 -31.24 -12.57
N GLN A 197 -2.78 -29.95 -12.51
CA GLN A 197 -3.31 -28.99 -11.54
C GLN A 197 -4.79 -28.68 -11.79
N GLN A 198 -5.23 -28.65 -13.06
CA GLN A 198 -6.64 -28.46 -13.40
C GLN A 198 -7.53 -29.60 -12.85
N HIS A 199 -6.97 -30.80 -12.69
CA HIS A 199 -7.65 -31.98 -12.17
C HIS A 199 -7.50 -32.18 -10.66
N GLU A 200 -6.84 -31.26 -9.94
CA GLU A 200 -6.78 -31.32 -8.49
C GLU A 200 -8.17 -31.13 -7.87
N LEU A 201 -8.65 -32.16 -7.16
CA LEU A 201 -9.96 -32.17 -6.50
C LEU A 201 -10.12 -30.99 -5.52
N SER A 202 -9.03 -30.58 -4.87
CA SER A 202 -9.00 -29.42 -3.96
C SER A 202 -9.35 -28.11 -4.69
N LEU A 203 -8.84 -27.89 -5.90
CA LEU A 203 -9.12 -26.70 -6.69
C LEU A 203 -10.52 -26.72 -7.31
N GLN A 204 -10.99 -27.88 -7.75
CA GLN A 204 -12.32 -28.02 -8.35
C GLN A 204 -13.46 -27.87 -7.32
N SER A 205 -13.25 -28.36 -6.08
CA SER A 205 -14.24 -28.26 -5.01
C SER A 205 -14.22 -26.92 -4.28
N LYS A 206 -13.10 -26.17 -4.35
CA LYS A 206 -12.96 -24.86 -3.71
C LYS A 206 -13.91 -23.85 -4.36
N ARG A 207 -14.63 -23.11 -3.51
CA ARG A 207 -15.51 -22.02 -3.94
C ARG A 207 -14.79 -20.69 -3.80
N PHE A 208 -14.64 -20.00 -4.91
CA PHE A 208 -13.91 -18.74 -4.96
C PHE A 208 -14.85 -17.54 -4.85
N ARG A 209 -14.40 -16.51 -4.15
CA ARG A 209 -15.10 -15.23 -4.05
C ARG A 209 -14.89 -14.46 -5.35
N ARG A 210 -15.94 -13.78 -5.79
CA ARG A 210 -15.92 -12.88 -6.96
C ARG A 210 -16.21 -11.47 -6.47
N PRO A 211 -15.19 -10.65 -6.17
CA PRO A 211 -15.37 -9.32 -5.59
C PRO A 211 -15.82 -8.32 -6.67
N ALA A 212 -16.50 -7.24 -6.27
CA ALA A 212 -16.88 -6.17 -7.20
C ALA A 212 -15.67 -5.50 -7.87
N LEU A 213 -14.48 -5.62 -7.26
CA LEU A 213 -13.22 -5.17 -7.84
C LEU A 213 -13.00 -5.68 -9.26
N THR A 214 -13.43 -6.91 -9.61
CA THR A 214 -13.26 -7.44 -10.97
C THR A 214 -14.16 -6.78 -12.01
N ILE A 215 -15.19 -6.03 -11.59
CA ILE A 215 -16.05 -5.24 -12.49
C ILE A 215 -15.44 -3.85 -12.72
N VAL A 216 -14.90 -3.25 -11.66
CA VAL A 216 -14.27 -1.91 -11.71
C VAL A 216 -12.87 -1.96 -12.34
N VAL A 217 -12.16 -3.07 -12.12
CA VAL A 217 -10.81 -3.34 -12.58
C VAL A 217 -10.82 -4.70 -13.30
N PRO A 218 -11.39 -4.80 -14.51
CA PRO A 218 -11.49 -6.06 -15.25
C PRO A 218 -10.13 -6.73 -15.50
N GLU A 219 -9.08 -5.93 -15.65
CA GLU A 219 -7.71 -6.42 -15.80
C GLU A 219 -7.18 -7.17 -14.55
N PHE A 220 -7.82 -7.01 -13.39
CA PHE A 220 -7.43 -7.71 -12.16
C PHE A 220 -7.57 -9.23 -12.26
N ALA A 221 -8.63 -9.73 -12.92
CA ALA A 221 -8.81 -11.16 -13.13
C ALA A 221 -7.73 -11.76 -14.05
N VAL A 222 -7.13 -10.93 -14.90
CA VAL A 222 -5.99 -11.29 -15.74
C VAL A 222 -4.68 -11.20 -14.96
N ALA A 223 -4.52 -10.19 -14.12
CA ALA A 223 -3.34 -10.00 -13.28
C ALA A 223 -3.18 -11.11 -12.25
N VAL A 224 -4.24 -11.42 -11.52
CA VAL A 224 -4.25 -12.42 -10.45
C VAL A 224 -5.38 -13.41 -10.72
N PRO A 225 -5.05 -14.65 -11.15
CA PRO A 225 -6.03 -15.69 -11.38
C PRO A 225 -6.88 -15.94 -10.13
N ILE A 226 -8.15 -16.32 -10.32
CA ILE A 226 -9.13 -16.44 -9.23
C ILE A 226 -8.68 -17.39 -8.10
N TYR A 227 -7.87 -18.40 -8.41
CA TYR A 227 -7.35 -19.35 -7.43
C TYR A 227 -6.17 -18.84 -6.60
N ASP A 228 -5.49 -17.79 -7.08
CA ASP A 228 -4.36 -17.13 -6.41
C ASP A 228 -4.77 -15.84 -5.69
N GLN A 229 -5.99 -15.33 -5.93
CA GLN A 229 -6.46 -14.08 -5.33
C GLN A 229 -6.49 -14.16 -3.80
N GLN A 230 -5.72 -13.27 -3.15
CA GLN A 230 -5.66 -13.14 -1.69
C GLN A 230 -6.23 -11.80 -1.22
N LEU A 231 -7.38 -11.41 -1.78
CA LEU A 231 -8.06 -10.21 -1.35
C LEU A 231 -8.61 -10.38 0.07
N PRO A 232 -8.36 -9.42 0.97
CA PRO A 232 -8.85 -9.48 2.33
C PRO A 232 -10.37 -9.39 2.38
N LEU A 233 -10.95 -9.95 3.45
CA LEU A 233 -12.38 -9.84 3.70
C LEU A 233 -12.77 -8.48 4.29
N ASP A 234 -11.82 -7.86 4.99
CA ASP A 234 -12.00 -6.64 5.77
C ASP A 234 -10.91 -5.61 5.42
N ILE A 235 -11.29 -4.34 5.45
CA ILE A 235 -10.45 -3.16 5.32
C ILE A 235 -9.29 -3.20 6.34
N ALA A 236 -9.52 -3.75 7.54
CA ALA A 236 -8.48 -3.89 8.56
C ALA A 236 -7.25 -4.72 8.09
N GLN A 237 -7.42 -5.61 7.10
CA GLN A 237 -6.37 -6.50 6.60
C GLN A 237 -5.77 -6.03 5.27
N LEU A 238 -6.07 -4.81 4.81
CA LEU A 238 -5.58 -4.32 3.52
C LEU A 238 -4.05 -4.26 3.41
N SER A 239 -3.34 -4.05 4.51
CA SER A 239 -1.88 -3.96 4.52
C SER A 239 -1.19 -5.30 4.27
N SER A 240 -1.84 -6.43 4.60
CA SER A 240 -1.27 -7.77 4.37
C SER A 240 -1.49 -8.29 2.95
N ALA A 241 -2.39 -7.67 2.18
CA ALA A 241 -2.68 -8.10 0.81
C ALA A 241 -1.43 -8.05 -0.08
N PRO A 242 -1.27 -8.99 -1.04
CA PRO A 242 -0.16 -8.96 -1.96
C PRO A 242 -0.16 -7.70 -2.85
N PHE A 243 0.96 -7.44 -3.52
CA PHE A 243 1.18 -6.17 -4.20
C PHE A 243 0.14 -5.91 -5.30
N ALA A 244 -0.16 -6.91 -6.14
CA ALA A 244 -1.10 -6.77 -7.25
C ALA A 244 -2.52 -6.45 -6.78
N GLU A 245 -2.98 -7.08 -5.70
CA GLU A 245 -4.27 -6.83 -5.08
C GLU A 245 -4.37 -5.41 -4.52
N ARG A 246 -3.33 -4.96 -3.79
CA ARG A 246 -3.27 -3.56 -3.29
C ARG A 246 -3.29 -2.57 -4.45
N TYR A 247 -2.55 -2.87 -5.51
CA TYR A 247 -2.48 -2.04 -6.71
C TYR A 247 -3.83 -1.96 -7.42
N ALA A 248 -4.50 -3.10 -7.61
CA ALA A 248 -5.83 -3.17 -8.18
C ALA A 248 -6.86 -2.43 -7.32
N LEU A 249 -6.80 -2.56 -5.98
CA LEU A 249 -7.66 -1.79 -5.08
C LEU A 249 -7.46 -0.28 -5.23
N ALA A 250 -6.22 0.19 -5.37
CA ALA A 250 -5.96 1.60 -5.62
C ALA A 250 -6.57 2.06 -6.96
N ILE A 251 -6.42 1.29 -8.03
CA ILE A 251 -7.10 1.57 -9.31
C ILE A 251 -8.62 1.62 -9.11
N GLY A 252 -9.17 0.62 -8.42
CA GLY A 252 -10.61 0.51 -8.17
C GLY A 252 -11.16 1.71 -7.41
N VAL A 253 -10.47 2.17 -6.37
CA VAL A 253 -10.82 3.38 -5.61
C VAL A 253 -10.85 4.59 -6.52
N ALA A 254 -9.81 4.77 -7.34
CA ALA A 254 -9.72 5.92 -8.23
C ALA A 254 -10.81 5.92 -9.31
N ARG A 255 -11.10 4.76 -9.91
CA ARG A 255 -12.14 4.63 -10.94
C ARG A 255 -13.54 4.81 -10.37
N LEU A 256 -13.84 4.17 -9.24
CA LEU A 256 -15.14 4.25 -8.60
C LEU A 256 -15.45 5.68 -8.14
N LEU A 257 -14.47 6.39 -7.58
CA LEU A 257 -14.68 7.79 -7.16
C LEU A 257 -14.73 8.77 -8.33
N ASN A 258 -14.14 8.43 -9.49
CA ASN A 258 -14.19 9.28 -10.68
C ASN A 258 -15.57 9.28 -11.34
N ASP A 259 -16.23 8.12 -11.39
CA ASP A 259 -17.62 7.99 -11.87
C ASP A 259 -18.42 6.99 -11.01
N PRO A 260 -18.89 7.42 -9.82
CA PRO A 260 -19.56 6.51 -8.89
C PRO A 260 -20.85 5.93 -9.45
N ALA A 261 -21.64 6.73 -10.17
CA ALA A 261 -22.96 6.32 -10.64
C ALA A 261 -22.85 5.22 -11.71
N ASP A 262 -22.00 5.41 -12.72
CA ASP A 262 -21.80 4.41 -13.77
C ASP A 262 -21.21 3.12 -13.20
N MET A 263 -20.20 3.23 -12.33
CA MET A 263 -19.54 2.07 -11.74
C MET A 263 -20.47 1.29 -10.81
N ILE A 264 -21.29 1.96 -9.99
CA ILE A 264 -22.32 1.31 -9.17
C ILE A 264 -23.32 0.59 -10.07
N ALA A 265 -23.82 1.23 -11.13
CA ALA A 265 -24.76 0.61 -12.05
C ALA A 265 -24.17 -0.65 -12.72
N ARG A 266 -22.88 -0.64 -13.08
CA ARG A 266 -22.18 -1.83 -13.60
C ARG A 266 -22.07 -2.95 -12.56
N ILE A 267 -21.74 -2.60 -11.32
CA ILE A 267 -21.66 -3.58 -10.22
C ILE A 267 -23.04 -4.20 -9.96
N GLU A 268 -24.09 -3.38 -9.84
CA GLU A 268 -25.46 -3.85 -9.62
C GLU A 268 -25.95 -4.74 -10.76
N LYS A 269 -25.66 -4.35 -12.02
CA LYS A 269 -26.01 -5.15 -13.21
C LYS A 269 -25.30 -6.51 -13.21
N ALA A 270 -24.06 -6.57 -12.71
CA ALA A 270 -23.27 -7.80 -12.65
C ALA A 270 -23.62 -8.70 -11.45
N ALA A 271 -24.32 -8.16 -10.46
CA ALA A 271 -24.59 -8.82 -9.19
C ALA A 271 -25.77 -9.80 -9.24
N ASP A 272 -25.55 -10.98 -8.67
CA ASP A 272 -26.60 -12.00 -8.50
C ASP A 272 -27.59 -11.55 -7.40
N GLU A 273 -28.82 -12.05 -7.47
CA GLU A 273 -29.90 -11.71 -6.52
C GLU A 273 -29.48 -11.87 -5.05
N HIS A 274 -28.67 -12.89 -4.75
CA HIS A 274 -28.13 -13.17 -3.42
C HIS A 274 -27.25 -12.03 -2.87
N CYS A 275 -26.49 -11.35 -3.74
CA CYS A 275 -25.51 -10.34 -3.35
C CYS A 275 -26.04 -8.90 -3.47
N ARG A 276 -27.10 -8.67 -4.25
CA ARG A 276 -27.70 -7.34 -4.47
C ARG A 276 -28.10 -6.63 -3.19
N LYS A 277 -28.66 -7.33 -2.20
CA LYS A 277 -29.08 -6.70 -0.93
C LYS A 277 -27.91 -6.07 -0.17
N LYS A 278 -26.76 -6.77 -0.13
CA LYS A 278 -25.54 -6.27 0.51
C LYS A 278 -24.94 -5.11 -0.28
N ILE A 279 -24.87 -5.24 -1.59
CA ILE A 279 -24.36 -4.19 -2.49
C ILE A 279 -25.19 -2.91 -2.37
N LYS A 280 -26.52 -3.00 -2.34
CA LYS A 280 -27.40 -1.83 -2.19
C LYS A 280 -27.13 -1.04 -0.90
N LEU A 281 -26.83 -1.73 0.21
CA LEU A 281 -26.45 -1.09 1.46
C LEU A 281 -25.14 -0.29 1.28
N ASP A 282 -24.11 -0.93 0.74
CA ASP A 282 -22.79 -0.32 0.50
C ASP A 282 -22.89 0.86 -0.50
N CYS A 283 -23.66 0.69 -1.57
CA CYS A 283 -23.91 1.70 -2.61
C CYS A 283 -24.68 2.91 -2.09
N SER A 284 -25.63 2.73 -1.17
CA SER A 284 -26.41 3.86 -0.62
C SER A 284 -25.54 4.86 0.13
N THR A 285 -24.44 4.41 0.71
CA THR A 285 -23.45 5.27 1.39
C THR A 285 -22.53 5.97 0.40
N VAL A 286 -22.19 5.31 -0.72
CA VAL A 286 -21.34 5.88 -1.78
C VAL A 286 -22.13 6.91 -2.63
N GLY A 287 -23.40 6.61 -2.96
CA GLY A 287 -24.24 7.42 -3.83
C GLY A 287 -24.78 8.71 -3.21
N ARG A 288 -24.88 8.81 -1.88
CA ARG A 288 -25.42 9.99 -1.17
C ARG A 288 -24.62 11.29 -1.36
N LEU A 289 -23.42 11.24 -1.94
CA LEU A 289 -22.56 12.40 -2.15
C LEU A 289 -22.70 13.08 -3.52
N THR A 290 -23.59 12.61 -4.40
CA THR A 290 -23.73 13.16 -5.78
C THR A 290 -25.04 13.89 -6.09
N ILE A 291 -25.85 14.25 -5.09
CA ILE A 291 -26.99 15.17 -5.31
C ILE A 291 -26.69 16.52 -4.66
N GLY A 292 -25.78 17.26 -5.28
CA GLY A 292 -25.67 18.72 -5.19
C GLY A 292 -25.90 19.30 -6.59
N PRO A 293 -26.60 20.45 -6.73
CA PRO A 293 -27.20 20.86 -8.00
C PRO A 293 -26.13 21.15 -9.06
N GLY A 294 -26.44 20.74 -10.28
CA GLY A 294 -25.55 20.76 -11.43
C GLY A 294 -24.80 22.07 -11.62
N LYS A 295 -23.51 21.95 -11.92
CA LYS A 295 -22.73 23.01 -12.56
C LYS A 295 -22.32 22.53 -13.95
N ASN A 296 -23.04 23.09 -14.92
CA ASN A 296 -22.63 23.46 -16.27
C ASN A 296 -21.35 22.80 -16.81
N ARG A 297 -21.53 22.02 -17.87
CA ARG A 297 -20.49 21.76 -18.88
C ARG A 297 -19.83 23.10 -19.28
N PRO A 298 -18.51 23.27 -19.13
CA PRO A 298 -17.80 24.32 -19.85
C PRO A 298 -17.60 23.84 -21.29
N GLY A 299 -18.01 24.68 -22.24
CA GLY A 299 -17.82 24.45 -23.66
C GLY A 299 -16.35 24.33 -24.06
N LEU A 300 -16.16 23.77 -25.26
CA LEU A 300 -14.88 23.69 -25.94
C LEU A 300 -14.14 25.04 -25.89
N SER A 301 -13.02 25.08 -25.19
CA SER A 301 -12.00 26.11 -25.31
C SER A 301 -10.76 25.48 -25.92
N LYS A 302 -10.46 25.90 -27.15
CA LYS A 302 -9.24 25.59 -27.89
C LYS A 302 -8.04 26.32 -27.27
N ASN A 303 -6.87 25.73 -27.42
CA ASN A 303 -5.52 26.23 -27.11
C ASN A 303 -5.06 26.17 -25.66
N TRP A 304 -4.29 25.11 -25.35
CA TRP A 304 -2.92 25.28 -24.88
C TRP A 304 -2.01 24.20 -25.50
N LYS A 305 -1.12 24.65 -26.39
CA LYS A 305 0.07 23.89 -26.79
C LYS A 305 1.00 23.81 -25.58
N VAL A 306 0.96 22.70 -24.84
CA VAL A 306 2.11 22.27 -24.05
C VAL A 306 2.78 21.18 -24.86
N LYS A 307 3.96 21.50 -25.40
CA LYS A 307 4.85 20.50 -26.01
C LYS A 307 5.29 19.56 -24.89
N PHE A 308 4.70 18.37 -24.82
CA PHE A 308 5.18 17.30 -23.96
C PHE A 308 6.18 16.44 -24.73
N PHE A 309 7.29 16.18 -24.06
CA PHE A 309 8.42 15.40 -24.54
C PHE A 309 8.03 13.92 -24.58
N ASP A 310 8.30 13.27 -25.71
CA ASP A 310 8.15 11.84 -25.93
C ASP A 310 9.41 11.13 -25.40
N PRO A 311 9.31 10.20 -24.42
CA PRO A 311 10.47 9.50 -23.87
C PRO A 311 11.06 8.42 -24.80
N HIS A 312 10.59 8.30 -26.06
CA HIS A 312 11.19 7.42 -27.07
C HIS A 312 12.08 8.12 -28.10
N ARG A 313 12.54 9.35 -27.84
CA ARG A 313 13.63 9.96 -28.62
C ARG A 313 14.84 10.23 -27.72
N TRP A 314 15.71 9.21 -27.70
CA TRP A 314 17.12 9.13 -27.26
C TRP A 314 17.52 9.99 -26.05
#